data_AF-A0A7X7L1C9-F1
#
_entry.id   AF-A0A7X7L1C9-F1
#
_cell.length_a   1.000
_cell.length_b   1.000
_cell.length_c   1.000
_cell.angle_alpha   90.00
_cell.angle_beta   90.00
_cell.angle_gamma   90.00
#
_symmetry.space_group_name_H-M   'P 1'
#
loop_
_entity.id
_entity.type
_entity.pdbx_description
1 polymer ?
#
loop_
_entity_poly.entity_id
_entity_poly.type
_entity_poly.pdbx_seq_one_letter_code
_entity_poly.pdbx_strand_id
1 'polypeptide(L)'
;MRDRDGGRRGGRGRSGGGSGRGRGDRRNNSGHDNRRRRRDQNQDPRAAAASGNKRERIAVESGFLVLIDQFMLANPQFTDKLLKLKDEGVEAKDGVIRQYGGTVVELEPGTYRIERDPYAYTIIIHRSNSVPDSSRLIQRATDTQGHVLVDTRCLAMIDRELLDDSILLEKYQQLWFGGQEKACRDLIRDNGGAVRYGFRRYGDELGVYSVPDEAIVCLWPDVNEPAGEGDDAAVTVDEG
;
A
#
# COMPACT_ATOMS: atom_id res chain seq x y z
N MET A 1 19.35 -8.30 66.94
CA MET A 1 20.75 -8.41 66.51
C MET A 1 21.15 -7.08 65.89
N ARG A 2 22.22 -6.47 66.42
CA ARG A 2 22.68 -5.10 66.14
C ARG A 2 23.75 -5.11 65.04
N ASP A 3 23.71 -4.06 64.22
CA ASP A 3 24.81 -3.19 63.75
C ASP A 3 26.15 -3.77 63.24
N ARG A 4 26.49 -3.28 62.03
CA ARG A 4 27.64 -2.44 61.65
C ARG A 4 28.65 -2.94 60.61
N ASP A 5 28.90 -1.99 59.70
CA ASP A 5 30.16 -1.58 59.08
C ASP A 5 30.79 -2.38 57.92
N GLY A 6 30.84 -1.71 56.75
CA GLY A 6 32.07 -0.98 56.42
C GLY A 6 32.81 -1.36 55.14
N GLY A 7 32.78 -0.45 54.15
CA GLY A 7 34.03 0.10 53.61
C GLY A 7 34.43 -0.18 52.15
N ARG A 8 34.65 0.93 51.43
CA ARG A 8 35.83 1.31 50.63
C ARG A 8 35.62 1.70 49.15
N ARG A 9 35.89 3.00 48.97
CA ARG A 9 36.30 3.82 47.82
C ARG A 9 37.36 3.20 46.89
N GLY A 10 37.38 3.70 45.65
CA GLY A 10 38.62 4.11 44.98
C GLY A 10 38.65 3.92 43.46
N GLY A 11 38.92 5.00 42.69
CA GLY A 11 39.33 4.87 41.29
C GLY A 11 39.14 6.12 40.41
N ARG A 12 40.06 7.09 40.52
CA ARG A 12 40.25 8.20 39.56
C ARG A 12 41.09 7.72 38.36
N GLY A 13 40.90 8.28 37.17
CA GLY A 13 41.87 8.06 36.07
C GLY A 13 41.60 8.75 34.73
N ARG A 14 42.03 10.02 34.62
CA ARG A 14 42.82 10.63 33.52
C ARG A 14 42.39 10.58 32.03
N SER A 15 42.06 11.78 31.53
CA SER A 15 42.77 12.56 30.49
C SER A 15 43.46 11.86 29.29
N GLY A 16 43.13 12.32 28.07
CA GLY A 16 43.99 12.20 26.89
C GLY A 16 43.44 12.97 25.70
N GLY A 17 44.10 14.08 25.34
CA GLY A 17 43.73 14.96 24.23
C GLY A 17 44.13 14.43 22.85
N GLY A 18 43.69 15.13 21.81
CA GLY A 18 44.03 14.81 20.42
C GLY A 18 43.44 15.78 19.43
N SER A 19 43.91 17.03 19.47
CA SER A 19 43.76 18.01 18.40
C SER A 19 44.54 17.57 17.16
N GLY A 20 43.85 17.44 16.02
CA GLY A 20 44.47 17.15 14.73
C GLY A 20 43.80 17.93 13.61
N ARG A 21 44.17 19.21 13.48
CA ARG A 21 43.90 20.02 12.27
C ARG A 21 44.91 19.61 11.20
N GLY A 22 44.45 19.01 10.11
CA GLY A 22 45.24 18.76 8.90
C GLY A 22 44.54 19.34 7.68
N ARG A 23 44.82 20.60 7.35
CA ARG A 23 44.60 21.19 6.02
C ARG A 23 45.80 20.79 5.16
N GLY A 24 45.55 20.20 3.99
CA GLY A 24 46.59 19.85 3.02
C GLY A 24 45.99 19.56 1.64
N ASP A 25 46.00 20.60 0.82
CA ASP A 25 46.22 20.67 -0.63
C ASP A 25 45.82 19.55 -1.62
N ARG A 26 44.99 19.98 -2.59
CA ARG A 26 45.24 20.04 -4.05
C ARG A 26 45.74 18.80 -4.83
N ARG A 27 44.90 18.45 -5.82
CA ARG A 27 45.14 18.26 -7.29
C ARG A 27 44.88 16.86 -7.85
N ASN A 28 44.04 16.89 -8.90
CA ASN A 28 44.04 16.11 -10.15
C ASN A 28 44.36 14.61 -10.06
N ASN A 29 43.49 13.76 -10.60
CA ASN A 29 43.39 13.50 -12.04
C ASN A 29 42.57 12.23 -12.30
N SER A 30 41.88 12.24 -13.44
CA SER A 30 41.56 11.09 -14.30
C SER A 30 40.69 9.95 -13.79
N GLY A 31 39.75 9.55 -14.65
CA GLY A 31 39.29 8.17 -14.70
C GLY A 31 37.79 8.02 -14.76
N HIS A 32 37.29 7.85 -15.99
CA HIS A 32 36.17 6.99 -16.36
C HIS A 32 34.94 6.91 -15.43
N ASP A 33 33.78 7.30 -15.97
CA ASP A 33 32.68 6.32 -16.08
C ASP A 33 31.56 6.79 -17.03
N ASN A 34 31.78 6.57 -18.33
CA ASN A 34 30.73 6.55 -19.34
C ASN A 34 29.94 5.21 -19.27
N ARG A 35 29.36 4.88 -18.10
CA ARG A 35 28.58 3.63 -17.89
C ARG A 35 27.25 3.83 -17.15
N ARG A 36 26.65 5.02 -17.21
CA ARG A 36 25.31 5.30 -16.64
C ARG A 36 24.19 5.45 -17.68
N ARG A 37 24.33 4.79 -18.82
CA ARG A 37 23.23 4.62 -19.79
C ARG A 37 23.27 3.18 -20.27
N ARG A 38 22.14 2.45 -20.13
CA ARG A 38 21.89 1.03 -20.50
C ARG A 38 21.96 -0.01 -19.37
N ARG A 39 21.31 0.23 -18.23
CA ARG A 39 20.99 -0.88 -17.30
C ARG A 39 19.65 -0.70 -16.57
N ASP A 40 18.63 -0.19 -17.26
CA ASP A 40 17.28 -0.03 -16.69
C ASP A 40 16.19 -0.81 -17.44
N GLN A 41 16.53 -1.68 -18.41
CA GLN A 41 15.52 -2.41 -19.19
C GLN A 41 15.24 -3.83 -18.69
N ASN A 42 15.81 -4.25 -17.55
CA ASN A 42 15.54 -5.58 -16.99
C ASN A 42 15.72 -5.61 -15.47
N GLN A 43 15.23 -4.57 -14.78
CA GLN A 43 15.11 -4.63 -13.32
C GLN A 43 13.90 -5.48 -12.97
N ASP A 44 14.15 -6.57 -12.27
CA ASP A 44 13.13 -7.38 -11.61
C ASP A 44 12.18 -6.44 -10.84
N PRO A 45 10.88 -6.40 -11.17
CA PRO A 45 9.88 -5.56 -10.49
C PRO A 45 9.88 -5.74 -8.97
N ARG A 46 10.21 -6.96 -8.50
CA ARG A 46 10.32 -7.31 -7.08
C ARG A 46 11.59 -6.74 -6.44
N ALA A 47 12.67 -6.57 -7.20
CA ALA A 47 13.90 -5.94 -6.71
C ALA A 47 13.71 -4.44 -6.44
N ALA A 48 12.90 -3.75 -7.26
CA ALA A 48 12.53 -2.36 -7.01
C ALA A 48 11.64 -2.21 -5.74
N ALA A 49 10.80 -3.21 -5.47
CA ALA A 49 10.04 -3.33 -4.22
C ALA A 49 10.92 -3.73 -3.01
N ALA A 50 12.16 -4.18 -3.20
CA ALA A 50 13.07 -4.57 -2.11
C ALA A 50 13.82 -3.38 -1.46
N SER A 51 13.89 -2.23 -2.14
CA SER A 51 14.48 -0.98 -1.64
C SER A 51 13.69 -0.43 -0.44
N GLY A 52 14.37 0.08 0.59
CA GLY A 52 13.87 0.38 1.95
C GLY A 52 12.65 1.30 2.11
N ASN A 53 12.01 1.72 1.02
CA ASN A 53 10.72 2.39 0.98
C ASN A 53 9.58 1.49 0.42
N LYS A 54 9.65 0.16 0.67
CA LYS A 54 8.69 -0.87 0.20
C LYS A 54 7.22 -0.50 0.44
N ARG A 55 6.95 0.34 1.44
CA ARG A 55 5.59 0.65 1.89
C ARG A 55 4.79 1.36 0.82
N GLU A 56 5.40 2.21 -0.01
CA GLU A 56 4.75 3.11 -0.98
C GLU A 56 4.80 2.61 -2.42
N ARG A 57 5.03 1.31 -2.62
CA ARG A 57 5.20 0.73 -3.95
C ARG A 57 4.38 -0.54 -4.12
N ILE A 58 3.98 -0.79 -5.35
CA ILE A 58 3.36 -2.04 -5.79
C ILE A 58 4.14 -2.52 -7.02
N ALA A 59 4.41 -3.83 -7.10
CA ALA A 59 4.87 -4.49 -8.31
C ALA A 59 3.65 -5.10 -9.02
N VAL A 60 3.47 -4.77 -10.29
CA VAL A 60 2.46 -5.37 -11.18
C VAL A 60 3.21 -6.15 -12.24
N GLU A 61 2.99 -7.45 -12.33
CA GLU A 61 3.67 -8.38 -13.24
C GLU A 61 2.70 -8.93 -14.29
N SER A 62 1.49 -9.25 -13.85
CA SER A 62 0.45 -9.89 -14.65
C SER A 62 -0.24 -8.96 -15.65
N GLY A 63 0.00 -7.65 -15.54
CA GLY A 63 -0.75 -6.63 -16.27
C GLY A 63 -2.04 -6.19 -15.57
N PHE A 64 -2.33 -6.70 -14.37
CA PHE A 64 -3.57 -6.43 -13.65
C PHE A 64 -3.32 -6.12 -12.18
N LEU A 65 -3.84 -4.99 -11.73
CA LEU A 65 -3.85 -4.58 -10.34
C LEU A 65 -5.21 -4.88 -9.71
N VAL A 66 -5.19 -5.63 -8.60
CA VAL A 66 -6.37 -5.91 -7.79
C VAL A 66 -6.42 -4.93 -6.63
N LEU A 67 -7.56 -4.27 -6.49
CA LEU A 67 -7.94 -3.38 -5.39
C LEU A 67 -9.03 -4.10 -4.60
N ILE A 68 -8.78 -4.43 -3.33
CA ILE A 68 -9.76 -5.16 -2.51
C ILE A 68 -9.54 -4.90 -1.02
N ASP A 69 -10.59 -5.04 -0.20
CA ASP A 69 -10.42 -5.03 1.25
C ASP A 69 -9.43 -6.10 1.72
N GLN A 70 -8.52 -5.75 2.64
CA GLN A 70 -7.48 -6.68 3.11
C GLN A 70 -8.05 -7.98 3.71
N PHE A 71 -9.22 -7.93 4.36
CA PHE A 71 -9.83 -9.11 4.97
C PHE A 71 -10.26 -10.12 3.91
N MET A 72 -10.56 -9.67 2.69
CA MET A 72 -10.94 -10.59 1.64
C MET A 72 -9.85 -11.62 1.35
N LEU A 73 -8.58 -11.27 1.53
CA LEU A 73 -7.45 -12.20 1.40
C LEU A 73 -7.43 -13.28 2.51
N ALA A 74 -8.14 -13.04 3.62
CA ALA A 74 -8.34 -14.01 4.70
C ALA A 74 -9.73 -14.69 4.66
N ASN A 75 -10.65 -14.25 3.80
CA ASN A 75 -12.01 -14.77 3.77
C ASN A 75 -12.03 -16.15 3.08
N PRO A 76 -12.37 -17.25 3.79
CA PRO A 76 -12.33 -18.59 3.22
C PRO A 76 -13.26 -18.76 2.01
N GLN A 77 -14.44 -18.13 2.03
CA GLN A 77 -15.39 -18.24 0.92
C GLN A 77 -14.85 -17.61 -0.36
N PHE A 78 -14.07 -16.54 -0.23
CA PHE A 78 -13.44 -15.87 -1.36
C PHE A 78 -12.26 -16.68 -1.88
N THR A 79 -11.33 -17.09 -1.01
CA THR A 79 -10.16 -17.86 -1.41
C THR A 79 -10.54 -19.21 -2.01
N ASP A 80 -11.54 -19.90 -1.45
CA ASP A 80 -12.00 -21.19 -1.97
C ASP A 80 -12.60 -21.06 -3.37
N LYS A 81 -13.31 -19.96 -3.64
CA LYS A 81 -13.83 -19.67 -4.98
C LYS A 81 -12.69 -19.39 -5.96
N LEU A 82 -11.70 -18.59 -5.58
CA LEU A 82 -10.53 -18.31 -6.43
C LEU A 82 -9.75 -19.60 -6.77
N LEU A 83 -9.52 -20.46 -5.78
CA LEU A 83 -8.79 -21.71 -5.96
C LEU A 83 -9.50 -22.69 -6.90
N LYS A 84 -10.84 -22.74 -6.86
CA LYS A 84 -11.63 -23.57 -7.79
C LYS A 84 -11.55 -23.07 -9.24
N LEU A 85 -11.35 -21.77 -9.42
CA LEU A 85 -11.26 -21.13 -10.74
C LEU A 85 -9.83 -21.04 -11.27
N LYS A 86 -8.87 -21.76 -10.67
CA LYS A 86 -7.45 -21.65 -11.03
C LYS A 86 -7.21 -21.91 -12.53
N ASP A 87 -7.97 -22.84 -13.10
CA ASP A 87 -7.87 -23.29 -14.49
C ASP A 87 -8.97 -22.71 -15.41
N GLU A 88 -9.94 -21.95 -14.88
CA GLU A 88 -11.12 -21.45 -15.61
C GLU A 88 -10.89 -20.11 -16.33
N GLY A 89 -9.64 -19.63 -16.38
CA GLY A 89 -9.26 -18.43 -17.11
C GLY A 89 -9.37 -17.13 -16.30
N VAL A 90 -8.96 -16.04 -16.95
CA VAL A 90 -8.76 -14.71 -16.33
C VAL A 90 -10.07 -14.04 -15.93
N GLU A 91 -11.06 -14.06 -16.82
CA GLU A 91 -12.31 -13.29 -16.67
C GLU A 91 -13.18 -13.80 -15.51
N ALA A 92 -13.17 -15.11 -15.26
CA ALA A 92 -13.91 -15.72 -14.16
C ALA A 92 -13.41 -15.23 -12.79
N LYS A 93 -12.08 -15.07 -12.63
CA LYS A 93 -11.48 -14.55 -11.39
C LYS A 93 -11.85 -13.10 -11.16
N ASP A 94 -11.81 -12.28 -12.21
CA ASP A 94 -12.20 -10.88 -12.12
C ASP A 94 -13.68 -10.73 -11.70
N GLY A 95 -14.54 -11.62 -12.19
CA GLY A 95 -15.93 -11.72 -11.74
C GLY A 95 -16.07 -11.99 -10.24
N VAL A 96 -15.29 -12.94 -9.70
CA VAL A 96 -15.26 -13.24 -8.26
C VAL A 96 -14.72 -12.04 -7.47
N ILE A 97 -13.66 -11.40 -7.92
CA ILE A 97 -13.10 -10.20 -7.26
C ILE A 97 -14.19 -9.12 -7.13
N ARG A 98 -14.92 -8.84 -8.22
CA ARG A 98 -16.02 -7.87 -8.22
C ARG A 98 -17.18 -8.29 -7.32
N GLN A 99 -17.55 -9.56 -7.31
CA GLN A 99 -18.62 -10.08 -6.44
C GLN A 99 -18.36 -9.81 -4.95
N TYR A 100 -17.08 -9.78 -4.55
CA TYR A 100 -16.68 -9.52 -3.17
C TYR A 100 -16.21 -8.07 -2.94
N GLY A 101 -16.68 -7.13 -3.77
CA GLY A 101 -16.44 -5.70 -3.58
C GLY A 101 -15.03 -5.23 -3.97
N GLY A 102 -14.27 -6.03 -4.72
CA GLY A 102 -13.00 -5.63 -5.29
C GLY A 102 -13.14 -5.04 -6.70
N THR A 103 -12.07 -4.42 -7.19
CA THR A 103 -11.92 -3.97 -8.58
C THR A 103 -10.59 -4.46 -9.16
N VAL A 104 -10.60 -4.80 -10.44
CA VAL A 104 -9.41 -5.15 -11.22
C VAL A 104 -9.17 -4.06 -12.25
N VAL A 105 -7.96 -3.50 -12.27
CA VAL A 105 -7.56 -2.46 -13.21
C VAL A 105 -6.43 -2.99 -14.09
N GLU A 106 -6.57 -2.84 -15.40
CA GLU A 106 -5.50 -3.15 -16.34
C GLU A 106 -4.40 -2.09 -16.23
N LEU A 107 -3.17 -2.55 -16.05
CA LEU A 107 -1.98 -1.70 -15.92
C LEU A 107 -0.82 -2.40 -16.58
N GLU A 108 -0.04 -1.66 -17.37
CA GLU A 108 1.18 -2.21 -17.93
C GLU A 108 2.11 -2.75 -16.81
N PRO A 109 2.78 -3.90 -17.03
CA PRO A 109 3.71 -4.46 -16.05
C PRO A 109 4.81 -3.47 -15.62
N GLY A 110 5.13 -3.47 -14.32
CA GLY A 110 6.24 -2.75 -13.70
C GLY A 110 5.91 -2.24 -12.30
N THR A 111 6.71 -1.29 -11.80
CA THR A 111 6.60 -0.79 -10.42
C THR A 111 5.88 0.54 -10.34
N TYR A 112 4.84 0.57 -9.52
CA TYR A 112 4.01 1.73 -9.27
C TYR A 112 4.30 2.31 -7.88
N ARG A 113 4.15 3.63 -7.75
CA ARG A 113 4.16 4.35 -6.47
C ARG A 113 2.73 4.66 -6.07
N ILE A 114 2.52 4.72 -4.76
CA ILE A 114 1.25 5.10 -4.16
C ILE A 114 1.45 6.40 -3.41
N GLU A 115 0.68 7.42 -3.79
CA GLU A 115 0.56 8.67 -3.07
C GLU A 115 -0.83 8.72 -2.43
N ARG A 116 -0.90 9.07 -1.14
CA ARG A 116 -2.16 9.18 -0.41
C ARG A 116 -2.27 10.56 0.19
N ASP A 117 -3.33 11.27 -0.15
CA ASP A 117 -3.69 12.53 0.48
C ASP A 117 -4.92 12.31 1.37
N PRO A 118 -4.75 12.29 2.72
CA PRO A 118 -5.87 12.12 3.63
C PRO A 118 -6.78 13.35 3.73
N TYR A 119 -6.32 14.53 3.32
CA TYR A 119 -7.10 15.78 3.36
C TYR A 119 -7.95 15.95 2.11
N ALA A 120 -7.40 15.58 0.95
CA ALA A 120 -8.15 15.52 -0.29
C ALA A 120 -8.97 14.23 -0.45
N TYR A 121 -8.82 13.28 0.48
CA TYR A 121 -9.40 11.95 0.41
C TYR A 121 -9.09 11.24 -0.93
N THR A 122 -7.81 11.25 -1.34
CA THR A 122 -7.37 10.59 -2.58
C THR A 122 -6.23 9.60 -2.36
N ILE A 123 -6.23 8.54 -3.17
CA ILE A 123 -5.09 7.64 -3.38
C ILE A 123 -4.77 7.67 -4.88
N ILE A 124 -3.52 7.94 -5.22
CA ILE A 124 -3.01 8.01 -6.58
C ILE A 124 -1.96 6.92 -6.75
N ILE A 125 -2.12 6.10 -7.78
CA ILE A 125 -1.21 5.04 -8.16
C ILE A 125 -0.64 5.41 -9.53
N HIS A 126 0.68 5.53 -9.64
CA HIS A 126 1.33 5.96 -10.88
C HIS A 126 2.70 5.30 -11.05
N ARG A 127 3.23 5.27 -12.27
CA ARG A 127 4.57 4.73 -12.53
C ARG A 127 5.65 5.39 -11.66
N SER A 128 6.61 4.60 -11.21
CA SER A 128 7.68 5.09 -10.31
C SER A 128 8.58 6.20 -10.89
N ASN A 129 8.62 6.31 -12.21
CA ASN A 129 9.43 7.29 -12.95
C ASN A 129 8.64 8.57 -13.32
N SER A 130 7.36 8.64 -12.97
CA SER A 130 6.53 9.83 -13.13
C SER A 130 6.19 10.43 -11.77
N VAL A 131 5.91 11.74 -11.74
CA VAL A 131 5.29 12.42 -10.60
C VAL A 131 4.13 13.22 -11.19
N PRO A 132 2.88 12.74 -11.07
CA PRO A 132 1.75 13.41 -11.66
C PRO A 132 1.44 14.71 -10.90
N ASP A 133 0.93 15.72 -11.63
CA ASP A 133 0.36 16.91 -11.00
C ASP A 133 -1.00 16.56 -10.40
N SER A 134 -1.00 16.24 -9.10
CA SER A 134 -2.17 15.79 -8.34
C SER A 134 -3.34 16.78 -8.37
N SER A 135 -3.06 18.09 -8.53
CA SER A 135 -4.07 19.15 -8.53
C SER A 135 -5.05 19.08 -9.71
N ARG A 136 -4.66 18.42 -10.81
CA ARG A 136 -5.47 18.30 -12.03
C ARG A 136 -5.96 16.88 -12.30
N LEU A 137 -5.56 15.90 -11.49
CA LEU A 137 -5.90 14.49 -11.74
C LEU A 137 -7.40 14.22 -11.69
N ILE A 138 -8.14 14.84 -10.77
CA ILE A 138 -9.60 14.67 -10.67
C ILE A 138 -10.31 15.06 -11.98
N GLN A 139 -9.80 16.05 -12.71
CA GLN A 139 -10.37 16.49 -13.99
C GLN A 139 -9.98 15.59 -15.16
N ARG A 140 -8.89 14.82 -15.03
CA ARG A 140 -8.29 14.00 -16.09
C ARG A 140 -8.66 12.53 -15.97
N ALA A 141 -8.84 12.04 -14.75
CA ALA A 141 -9.24 10.69 -14.44
C ALA A 141 -10.73 10.50 -14.72
N THR A 142 -11.04 10.40 -16.02
CA THR A 142 -12.39 10.42 -16.58
C THR A 142 -12.90 9.03 -16.93
N ASP A 143 -12.03 8.02 -16.94
CA ASP A 143 -12.38 6.64 -17.28
C ASP A 143 -12.68 5.85 -16.00
N THR A 144 -13.94 5.46 -15.82
CA THR A 144 -14.41 4.76 -14.62
C THR A 144 -14.10 3.28 -14.71
N GLN A 145 -13.30 2.78 -13.77
CA GLN A 145 -12.87 1.38 -13.70
C GLN A 145 -13.74 0.52 -12.77
N GLY A 146 -14.54 1.15 -11.91
CA GLY A 146 -15.43 0.48 -10.97
C GLY A 146 -15.34 1.06 -9.57
N HIS A 147 -15.65 0.24 -8.57
CA HIS A 147 -15.69 0.62 -7.16
C HIS A 147 -15.03 -0.46 -6.30
N VAL A 148 -14.41 -0.05 -5.19
CA VAL A 148 -13.88 -0.96 -4.17
C VAL A 148 -14.52 -0.66 -2.82
N LEU A 149 -15.02 -1.71 -2.16
CA LEU A 149 -15.58 -1.67 -0.82
C LEU A 149 -14.49 -2.02 0.20
N VAL A 150 -14.34 -1.19 1.24
CA VAL A 150 -13.29 -1.30 2.25
C VAL A 150 -13.89 -1.25 3.65
N ASP A 151 -14.33 -2.40 4.15
CA ASP A 151 -14.96 -2.55 5.46
C ASP A 151 -13.95 -2.56 6.62
N THR A 152 -12.80 -3.19 6.43
CA THR A 152 -11.78 -3.39 7.48
C THR A 152 -10.76 -2.27 7.54
N ARG A 153 -11.12 -1.10 7.02
CA ARG A 153 -10.34 0.15 7.06
C ARG A 153 -9.08 0.11 6.21
N CYS A 154 -8.74 -1.01 5.58
CA CYS A 154 -7.50 -1.17 4.83
C CYS A 154 -7.77 -1.76 3.45
N LEU A 155 -7.37 -1.00 2.44
CA LEU A 155 -7.29 -1.40 1.05
C LEU A 155 -5.99 -2.17 0.81
N ALA A 156 -6.10 -3.40 0.33
CA ALA A 156 -5.02 -4.15 -0.28
C ALA A 156 -4.96 -3.87 -1.78
N MET A 157 -3.73 -3.68 -2.27
CA MET A 157 -3.41 -3.42 -3.66
C MET A 157 -2.34 -4.42 -4.08
N ILE A 158 -2.67 -5.39 -4.90
CA ILE A 158 -1.79 -6.53 -5.22
C ILE A 158 -1.84 -6.82 -6.71
N ASP A 159 -0.73 -7.35 -7.24
CA ASP A 159 -0.79 -8.00 -8.55
C ASP A 159 -1.74 -9.20 -8.50
N ARG A 160 -2.51 -9.39 -9.56
CA ARG A 160 -3.50 -10.46 -9.64
C ARG A 160 -2.91 -11.87 -9.46
N GLU A 161 -1.68 -12.12 -9.91
CA GLU A 161 -1.04 -13.44 -9.75
C GLU A 161 -0.79 -13.81 -8.29
N LEU A 162 -0.74 -12.85 -7.35
CA LEU A 162 -0.67 -13.17 -5.92
C LEU A 162 -1.89 -13.94 -5.43
N LEU A 163 -3.04 -13.81 -6.12
CA LEU A 163 -4.25 -14.57 -5.79
C LEU A 163 -4.17 -16.05 -6.21
N ASP A 164 -3.18 -16.42 -7.03
CA ASP A 164 -2.95 -17.80 -7.47
C ASP A 164 -1.98 -18.57 -6.57
N ASP A 165 -1.30 -17.85 -5.66
CA ASP A 165 -0.41 -18.42 -4.66
C ASP A 165 -1.21 -18.89 -3.43
N SER A 166 -1.66 -20.14 -3.49
CA SER A 166 -2.42 -20.78 -2.41
C SER A 166 -1.65 -20.82 -1.09
N ILE A 167 -0.33 -20.99 -1.14
CA ILE A 167 0.50 -21.06 0.07
C ILE A 167 0.55 -19.69 0.76
N LEU A 168 0.65 -18.62 -0.02
CA LEU A 168 0.59 -17.25 0.49
C LEU A 168 -0.78 -16.96 1.12
N LEU A 169 -1.88 -17.32 0.46
CA LEU A 169 -3.24 -17.10 0.97
C LEU A 169 -3.52 -17.91 2.24
N GLU A 170 -3.14 -19.17 2.30
CA GLU A 170 -3.26 -20.00 3.51
C GLU A 170 -2.47 -19.40 4.68
N LYS A 171 -1.23 -18.95 4.43
CA LYS A 171 -0.42 -18.27 5.45
C LYS A 171 -1.06 -16.96 5.89
N TYR A 172 -1.62 -16.19 4.95
CA TYR A 172 -2.33 -14.95 5.26
C TYR A 172 -3.53 -15.21 6.18
N GLN A 173 -4.35 -16.22 5.87
CA GLN A 173 -5.48 -16.64 6.70
C GLN A 173 -5.07 -17.02 8.12
N GLN A 174 -4.03 -17.85 8.27
CA GLN A 174 -3.51 -18.24 9.58
C GLN A 174 -3.08 -17.04 10.42
N LEU A 175 -2.38 -16.09 9.81
CA LEU A 175 -1.96 -14.85 10.48
C LEU A 175 -3.16 -14.00 10.88
N TRP A 176 -4.17 -13.88 10.00
CA TRP A 176 -5.35 -13.07 10.22
C TRP A 176 -6.19 -13.61 11.40
N PHE A 177 -6.56 -14.88 11.35
CA PHE A 177 -7.33 -15.52 12.43
C PHE A 177 -6.51 -15.68 13.72
N GLY A 178 -5.17 -15.64 13.64
CA GLY A 178 -4.27 -15.54 14.78
C GLY A 178 -4.15 -14.13 15.37
N GLY A 179 -4.88 -13.13 14.86
CA GLY A 179 -4.83 -11.74 15.33
C GLY A 179 -3.56 -10.97 14.95
N GLN A 180 -2.79 -11.46 13.98
CA GLN A 180 -1.49 -10.90 13.58
C GLN A 180 -1.62 -9.97 12.36
N GLU A 181 -2.50 -8.97 12.43
CA GLU A 181 -2.78 -8.07 11.29
C GLU A 181 -1.53 -7.37 10.73
N LYS A 182 -0.57 -7.00 11.61
CA LYS A 182 0.70 -6.41 11.16
C LYS A 182 1.47 -7.39 10.28
N ALA A 183 1.53 -8.66 10.67
CA ALA A 183 2.21 -9.69 9.90
C ALA A 183 1.49 -9.96 8.57
N CYS A 184 0.16 -9.86 8.53
CA CYS A 184 -0.62 -9.92 7.29
C CYS A 184 -0.20 -8.81 6.31
N ARG A 185 -0.14 -7.56 6.79
CA ARG A 185 0.28 -6.43 5.95
C ARG A 185 1.73 -6.53 5.50
N ASP A 186 2.62 -7.01 6.36
CA ASP A 186 4.03 -7.20 6.02
C ASP A 186 4.20 -8.34 5.00
N LEU A 187 3.43 -9.44 5.11
CA LEU A 187 3.40 -10.52 4.13
C LEU A 187 3.02 -10.02 2.73
N ILE A 188 1.99 -9.18 2.61
CA ILE A 188 1.59 -8.60 1.31
C ILE A 188 2.69 -7.71 0.74
N ARG A 189 3.32 -6.88 1.58
CA ARG A 189 4.41 -5.98 1.16
C ARG A 189 5.65 -6.74 0.70
N ASP A 190 6.00 -7.83 1.38
CA ASP A 190 7.15 -8.64 1.02
C ASP A 190 6.95 -9.41 -0.29
N ASN A 191 5.70 -9.58 -0.74
CA ASN A 191 5.35 -10.16 -2.04
C ASN A 191 5.02 -9.12 -3.12
N GLY A 192 5.42 -7.85 -2.90
CA GLY A 192 5.28 -6.80 -3.91
C GLY A 192 3.92 -6.09 -3.93
N GLY A 193 3.00 -6.46 -3.04
CA GLY A 193 1.75 -5.73 -2.84
C GLY A 193 1.90 -4.52 -1.92
N ALA A 194 0.81 -3.80 -1.71
CA ALA A 194 0.71 -2.72 -0.75
C ALA A 194 -0.60 -2.79 0.02
N VAL A 195 -0.57 -2.25 1.24
CA VAL A 195 -1.77 -2.08 2.05
C VAL A 195 -1.83 -0.64 2.56
N ARG A 196 -2.97 0.01 2.40
CA ARG A 196 -3.23 1.39 2.84
C ARG A 196 -4.53 1.48 3.61
N TYR A 197 -4.55 2.35 4.61
CA TYR A 197 -5.81 2.70 5.24
C TYR A 197 -6.70 3.40 4.21
N GLY A 198 -7.97 3.04 4.22
CA GLY A 198 -9.04 3.81 3.60
C GLY A 198 -9.13 5.22 4.19
N PHE A 199 -10.18 5.93 3.85
CA PHE A 199 -10.45 7.28 4.30
C PHE A 199 -11.24 7.32 5.59
N ARG A 200 -12.13 6.36 5.85
CA ARG A 200 -12.98 6.31 7.04
C ARG A 200 -12.69 5.10 7.92
N ARG A 201 -13.21 5.18 9.14
CA ARG A 201 -13.13 4.13 10.17
C ARG A 201 -14.19 3.03 9.98
N TYR A 202 -15.30 3.35 9.32
CA TYR A 202 -16.49 2.50 9.22
C TYR A 202 -16.90 2.39 7.76
N GLY A 203 -16.25 1.52 7.00
CA GLY A 203 -16.53 1.34 5.57
C GLY A 203 -16.10 2.54 4.71
N ASP A 204 -15.51 2.25 3.55
CA ASP A 204 -15.44 3.19 2.45
C ASP A 204 -15.88 2.48 1.16
N GLU A 205 -16.68 3.16 0.36
CA GLU A 205 -16.82 2.85 -1.05
C GLU A 205 -15.99 3.86 -1.84
N LEU A 206 -14.95 3.37 -2.51
CA LEU A 206 -14.07 4.20 -3.31
C LEU A 206 -14.35 3.97 -4.79
N GLY A 207 -14.67 5.04 -5.50
CA GLY A 207 -14.66 5.00 -6.96
C GLY A 207 -13.21 4.86 -7.45
N VAL A 208 -13.03 4.05 -8.48
CA VAL A 208 -11.74 3.78 -9.12
C VAL A 208 -11.76 4.36 -10.53
N TYR A 209 -10.81 5.24 -10.82
CA TYR A 209 -10.74 5.99 -12.07
C TYR A 209 -9.35 5.89 -12.67
N SER A 210 -9.23 5.82 -13.98
CA SER A 210 -7.98 5.90 -14.72
C SER A 210 -7.89 7.21 -15.49
N VAL A 211 -6.67 7.72 -15.65
CA VAL A 211 -6.40 8.79 -16.61
C VAL A 211 -6.21 8.14 -17.99
N PRO A 212 -7.00 8.51 -19.02
CA PRO A 212 -6.87 7.93 -20.35
C PRO A 212 -5.43 8.06 -20.88
N ASP A 213 -4.96 7.00 -21.56
CA ASP A 213 -3.62 6.90 -22.17
C ASP A 213 -2.44 7.07 -21.18
N GLU A 214 -2.72 7.03 -19.87
CA GLU A 214 -1.72 7.17 -18.82
C GLU A 214 -1.83 6.02 -17.82
N ALA A 215 -0.68 5.49 -17.39
CA ALA A 215 -0.61 4.48 -16.35
C ALA A 215 -0.78 5.11 -14.95
N ILE A 216 -1.92 5.77 -14.75
CA ILE A 216 -2.34 6.45 -13.51
C ILE A 216 -3.74 5.98 -13.13
N VAL A 217 -3.86 5.48 -11.90
CA VAL A 217 -5.13 5.11 -11.26
C VAL A 217 -5.36 6.04 -10.07
N CYS A 218 -6.57 6.54 -9.94
CA CYS A 218 -7.00 7.40 -8.86
C CYS A 218 -8.18 6.75 -8.12
N LEU A 219 -8.17 6.85 -6.80
CA LEU A 219 -9.24 6.42 -5.93
C LEU A 219 -9.66 7.57 -5.03
N TRP A 220 -10.96 7.76 -4.88
CA TRP A 220 -11.56 8.71 -3.94
C TRP A 220 -12.94 8.21 -3.51
N PRO A 221 -13.50 8.68 -2.38
CA PRO A 221 -14.84 8.30 -1.95
C PRO A 221 -15.85 8.57 -3.07
N ASP A 222 -16.65 7.57 -3.41
CA ASP A 222 -17.74 7.82 -4.33
C ASP A 222 -18.83 8.61 -3.59
N VAL A 223 -19.25 9.74 -4.16
CA VAL A 223 -20.27 10.61 -3.55
C VAL A 223 -21.63 10.21 -4.11
N ASN A 224 -22.04 8.97 -3.86
CA ASN A 224 -23.39 8.52 -4.16
C ASN A 224 -24.13 8.21 -2.85
N GLU A 225 -24.50 9.28 -2.15
CA GLU A 225 -25.80 9.41 -1.48
C GLU A 225 -26.04 10.91 -1.19
N PRO A 226 -27.16 11.52 -1.63
CA PRO A 226 -27.60 12.75 -1.01
C PRO A 226 -27.81 12.46 0.47
N ALA A 227 -27.30 13.33 1.33
CA ALA A 227 -27.62 13.30 2.75
C ALA A 227 -29.13 13.12 2.88
N GLY A 228 -29.56 12.00 3.47
CA GLY A 228 -30.94 11.83 3.88
C GLY A 228 -31.36 13.08 4.64
N GLU A 229 -32.39 13.74 4.12
CA GLU A 229 -33.03 14.89 4.73
C GLU A 229 -33.28 14.61 6.20
N GLY A 230 -32.99 15.61 7.03
CA GLY A 230 -32.97 15.48 8.48
C GLY A 230 -34.25 14.91 9.05
N ASP A 231 -34.10 13.89 9.89
CA ASP A 231 -35.05 13.60 10.96
C ASP A 231 -34.88 14.66 12.07
N ASP A 232 -35.27 15.89 11.74
CA ASP A 232 -35.78 16.85 12.73
C ASP A 232 -37.31 16.76 12.66
N ALA A 233 -37.83 15.60 13.06
CA ALA A 233 -39.23 15.47 13.43
C ALA A 233 -39.42 16.26 14.73
N ALA A 234 -39.72 17.54 14.57
CA ALA A 234 -40.20 18.42 15.63
C ALA A 234 -41.37 17.72 16.34
N VAL A 235 -41.12 17.29 17.57
CA VAL A 235 -42.18 16.89 18.51
C VAL A 235 -42.94 18.15 18.87
N THR A 236 -44.03 18.42 18.17
CA THR A 236 -45.06 19.35 18.64
C THR A 236 -45.71 18.72 19.86
N VAL A 237 -45.37 19.24 21.04
CA VAL A 237 -46.15 19.03 22.27
C VAL A 237 -47.43 19.85 22.11
N ASP A 238 -48.54 19.14 21.99
CA ASP A 238 -49.90 19.70 21.99
C ASP A 238 -50.29 20.00 23.44
N GLU A 239 -50.51 21.28 23.76
CA GLU A 239 -51.08 21.72 25.04
C GLU A 239 -52.61 21.57 24.95
N GLY A 240 -53.14 20.60 25.70
CA GLY A 240 -54.56 20.45 26.01
C GLY A 240 -54.79 20.37 27.50
#